data_AF-A0A937XCW5-F1
#
_entry.id   AF-A0A937XCW5-F1
#
_cell.length_a   1.000
_cell.length_b   1.000
_cell.length_c   1.000
_cell.angle_alpha   90.00
_cell.angle_beta   90.00
_cell.angle_gamma   90.00
#
_symmetry.space_group_name_H-M   'P 1'
#
loop_
_entity.id
_entity.type
_entity.pdbx_description
1 polymer ?
#
loop_
_entity_poly.entity_id
_entity_poly.type
_entity_poly.pdbx_seq_one_letter_code
_entity_poly.pdbx_strand_id
1 'polypeptide(L)' 'MPLIFQRAVRKAQEENRRLGIPNVYEGDDKLIFELPNGELTTIDPETGKEWPIPVRRRTRQ' A
#
# COMPACT_ATOMS: atom_id res chain seq x y z
N MET A 1 23.98 -3.07 4.73
CA MET A 1 22.80 -3.07 3.84
C MET A 1 22.49 -1.63 3.44
N PRO A 2 22.24 -1.28 2.17
CA PRO A 2 22.42 0.08 1.69
C PRO A 2 21.22 0.97 2.06
N LEU A 3 21.44 1.88 3.02
CA LEU A 3 20.50 2.87 3.55
C LEU A 3 19.92 3.85 2.51
N ILE A 4 20.50 3.88 1.31
CA ILE A 4 20.12 4.82 0.24
C ILE A 4 18.74 4.48 -0.33
N PHE A 5 18.44 3.20 -0.50
CA PHE A 5 17.14 2.76 -1.03
C PHE A 5 16.00 3.14 -0.10
N GLN A 6 16.16 2.93 1.21
CA GLN A 6 15.17 3.32 2.23
C GLN A 6 14.94 4.83 2.25
N ARG A 7 16.02 5.63 2.12
CA ARG A 7 15.90 7.10 2.03
C ARG A 7 15.17 7.55 0.78
N ALA A 8 15.42 6.93 -0.37
CA ALA A 8 14.74 7.26 -1.62
C ALA A 8 13.24 6.93 -1.54
N VAL A 9 12.89 5.74 -1.05
CA VAL A 9 11.49 5.32 -0.84
C VAL A 9 10.77 6.28 0.11
N ARG A 10 11.38 6.62 1.24
CA ARG A 10 10.78 7.53 2.22
C ARG A 10 10.54 8.93 1.66
N LYS A 11 11.47 9.48 0.86
CA LYS A 11 11.26 10.76 0.18
C LYS A 11 10.10 10.72 -0.81
N ALA A 12 9.96 9.64 -1.59
CA ALA A 12 8.85 9.47 -2.51
C ALA A 12 7.50 9.42 -1.77
N GLN A 13 7.45 8.69 -0.65
CA GLN A 13 6.25 8.61 0.21
C GLN A 13 5.87 9.95 0.83
N GLU A 14 6.85 10.73 1.28
CA GLU A 14 6.63 12.06 1.85
C GLU A 14 6.09 13.04 0.78
N GLU A 15 6.61 12.98 -0.45
CA GLU A 15 6.13 13.84 -1.53
C GLU A 15 4.73 13.43 -2.02
N ASN A 16 4.43 12.14 -2.08
CA ASN A 16 3.08 11.65 -2.39
C ASN A 16 2.05 12.19 -1.38
N ARG A 17 2.37 12.16 -0.08
CA ARG A 17 1.50 12.76 0.96
C ARG A 17 1.33 14.26 0.75
N ARG A 18 2.39 14.99 0.41
CA ARG A 18 2.35 16.42 0.12
C ARG A 18 1.47 16.76 -1.09
N LEU A 19 1.45 15.88 -2.10
CA LEU A 19 0.64 16.02 -3.31
C LEU A 19 -0.79 15.47 -3.17
N GLY A 20 -1.14 14.85 -2.04
CA GLY A 20 -2.44 14.21 -1.84
C GLY A 20 -2.60 12.89 -2.61
N ILE A 21 -1.49 12.27 -3.02
CA ILE A 21 -1.48 11.00 -3.75
C ILE A 21 -1.32 9.85 -2.73
N PRO A 22 -2.17 8.81 -2.78
CA PRO A 22 -2.01 7.64 -1.91
C PRO A 22 -0.72 6.87 -2.22
N ASN A 23 -0.05 6.34 -1.19
CA ASN A 23 1.03 5.39 -1.38
C ASN A 23 0.45 3.99 -1.56
N VAL A 24 0.88 3.25 -2.59
CA VAL A 24 0.43 1.89 -2.85
C VAL A 24 1.52 0.91 -2.44
N TYR A 25 1.14 -0.10 -1.68
CA TYR A 25 1.99 -1.19 -1.24
C TYR A 25 1.40 -2.52 -1.69
N GLU A 26 2.25 -3.43 -2.09
CA GLU A 26 1.88 -4.81 -2.38
C GLU A 26 2.49 -5.70 -1.28
N GLY A 27 1.64 -6.46 -0.59
CA GLY A 27 2.08 -7.35 0.50
C GLY A 27 1.04 -8.43 0.80
N ASP A 28 1.49 -9.66 1.05
CA ASP A 28 0.64 -10.82 1.36
C ASP A 28 -0.54 -11.01 0.38
N ASP A 29 -0.26 -10.87 -0.92
CA ASP A 29 -1.23 -10.97 -2.03
C ASP A 29 -2.35 -9.91 -1.98
N LYS A 30 -2.11 -8.77 -1.32
CA LYS A 30 -3.04 -7.64 -1.26
C LYS A 30 -2.37 -6.34 -1.68
N LEU A 31 -3.17 -5.47 -2.30
CA LEU A 31 -2.83 -4.07 -2.48
C LEU A 31 -3.34 -3.29 -1.27
N ILE A 32 -2.43 -2.55 -0.64
CA ILE A 32 -2.68 -1.68 0.49
C ILE A 32 -2.42 -0.25 0.03
N PHE A 33 -3.44 0.59 0.12
CA PHE A 33 -3.37 2.01 -0.20
C PHE A 33 -3.29 2.80 1.11
N GLU A 34 -2.22 3.54 1.32
CA GLU A 34 -2.09 4.52 2.39
C GLU A 34 -2.52 5.88 1.87
N LEU A 35 -3.69 6.33 2.33
CA LEU A 35 -4.23 7.63 2.01
C LEU A 35 -3.40 8.76 2.63
N PRO A 36 -3.47 10.00 2.08
CA PRO A 36 -2.71 11.14 2.60
C PRO A 36 -3.04 11.51 4.06
N ASN A 37 -4.23 11.13 4.55
CA ASN A 37 -4.64 11.28 5.95
C ASN A 37 -3.98 10.26 6.90
N GLY A 38 -3.20 9.30 6.38
CA GLY A 38 -2.58 8.21 7.13
C GLY A 38 -3.46 6.97 7.31
N GLU A 39 -4.64 6.93 6.70
CA GLU A 39 -5.53 5.78 6.72
C GLU A 39 -5.07 4.71 5.72
N LEU A 40 -5.06 3.46 6.15
CA LEU A 40 -4.73 2.32 5.31
C LEU A 40 -6.02 1.66 4.83
N THR A 41 -6.23 1.61 3.53
CA THR A 41 -7.35 0.92 2.90
C THR A 41 -6.86 -0.17 1.96
N THR A 42 -7.66 -1.21 1.78
CA THR A 42 -7.47 -2.25 0.75
C THR A 42 -8.47 -2.10 -0.40
N ILE A 43 -9.31 -1.07 -0.31
CA ILE A 43 -10.28 -0.70 -1.32
C ILE A 43 -9.60 0.32 -2.21
N ASP A 44 -9.54 -0.01 -3.50
CA ASP A 44 -9.06 0.90 -4.53
C ASP A 44 -9.94 2.18 -4.50
N PRO A 45 -9.36 3.36 -4.22
CA PRO A 45 -10.13 4.60 -4.14
C PRO A 45 -10.62 5.11 -5.50
N GLU A 46 -10.06 4.64 -6.62
CA GLU A 46 -10.50 5.00 -7.97
C GLU A 46 -11.62 4.07 -8.46
N THR A 47 -11.53 2.77 -8.18
CA THR A 47 -12.49 1.78 -8.70
C THR A 47 -13.53 1.29 -7.68
N GLY A 48 -13.35 1.60 -6.39
CA GLY A 48 -14.22 1.15 -5.30
C GLY A 48 -14.18 -0.37 -5.07
N LYS A 49 -13.22 -1.08 -5.67
CA LYS A 49 -13.07 -2.52 -5.55
C LYS A 49 -12.10 -2.87 -4.43
N GLU A 50 -12.52 -3.77 -3.55
CA GLU A 50 -11.68 -4.33 -2.50
C GLU A 50 -10.70 -5.36 -3.11
N TRP A 51 -9.40 -5.12 -2.94
CA TRP A 51 -8.36 -6.11 -3.20
C TRP A 51 -8.00 -6.77 -1.87
N PRO A 52 -8.25 -8.08 -1.73
CA PRO A 52 -7.84 -9.06 -2.74
C PRO A 52 -8.99 -9.96 -3.22
N ILE A 53 -8.77 -10.66 -4.34
CA ILE A 53 -9.37 -12.01 -4.50
C ILE A 53 -9.08 -12.77 -3.20
N PRO A 54 -10.07 -13.36 -2.51
CA PRO A 54 -9.81 -14.11 -1.31
C PRO A 54 -8.87 -15.26 -1.67
N VAL A 55 -7.59 -15.14 -1.31
CA VAL A 55 -6.66 -16.26 -1.33
C VAL A 55 -7.29 -17.26 -0.38
N ARG A 56 -7.84 -18.35 -0.92
CA ARG A 56 -8.33 -19.47 -0.12
C ARG A 56 -7.20 -19.81 0.84
N ARG A 57 -7.33 -19.42 2.11
CA ARG A 57 -6.39 -19.80 3.14
C ARG A 57 -6.39 -21.32 3.11
N ARG A 58 -5.33 -21.93 2.58
CA ARG A 58 -5.08 -23.34 2.82
C ARG A 58 -4.91 -23.43 4.32
N THR A 59 -5.94 -23.95 4.98
CA THR A 59 -5.94 -24.42 6.35
C THR A 59 -4.67 -25.23 6.52
N ARG A 60 -3.77 -24.78 7.39
CA ARG A 60 -2.67 -25.62 7.87
C ARG A 60 -3.12 -26.20 9.20
N GLN A 61 -3.19 -27.54 9.20
CA GLN A 61 -3.53 -28.40 10.34
C GLN A 61 -2.62 -28.16 11.54
#